data_AF-A0A2V6TPD7-F1
#
_entry.id   AF-A0A2V6TPD7-F1
#
_cell.length_a   1.000
_cell.length_b   1.000
_cell.length_c   1.000
_cell.angle_alpha   90.00
_cell.angle_beta   90.00
_cell.angle_gamma   90.00
#
_symmetry.space_group_name_H-M   'P 1'
#
loop_
_entity.id
_entity.type
_entity.pdbx_description
1 polymer ?
#
loop_
_entity_poly.entity_id
_entity_poly.type
_entity_poly.pdbx_seq_one_letter_code
_entity_poly.pdbx_strand_id
1 'polypeptide(L)'
;MVRVRFWGTRGSLATPGPTTLRYGGNTSCVEVRPADGTLIVLDCGTGAHRLGQALLASAGPPVRGHLLITHTHWDHIQGFPFFAPLFVSGSQWDLYAPGGRGHHLEATLAGQMEYTYFPVTLEQLGAAIRFHDLIEGELSISRTQIVTHYMNHPALTLGYRLESDGVVIVYALDHEPHGRAQPGKGDVGPPAAGVPTMHREEQRHIEFLAGADLVIHDAQYTVDEYPKKIGWGHTPAEWAVDYALAAEAKRLALFHHDPLRDDDALDRLVELCRQRVVSAGGRLEVFAAAEGQVLELEGQGGRAAPRHRQVKAEVTDGVPAVAPTVLVADDDPTVVQLLVESLQPDGLHLLTAADGETALRIARSERPVLMLLDSHIPGLEGVDIVRSLRGDSDPYFWSVPVVLMTAKAGPENTAAGFAAGVTDYLPKPFAPALVRARVRAWLLRGDASTGRRM
;
A
#
# COMPACT_ATOMS: atom_id res chain seq x y z
N MET A 1 2.82 -22.66 15.49
CA MET A 1 1.80 -22.73 14.43
C MET A 1 1.06 -21.40 14.42
N VAL A 2 0.84 -20.82 13.25
CA VAL A 2 0.01 -19.62 13.06
C VAL A 2 -1.19 -20.00 12.22
N ARG A 3 -2.40 -19.64 12.66
CA ARG A 3 -3.64 -19.86 11.92
C ARG A 3 -4.05 -18.58 11.21
N VAL A 4 -4.38 -18.66 9.93
CA VAL A 4 -4.93 -17.57 9.11
C VAL A 4 -6.33 -17.96 8.65
N ARG A 5 -7.30 -17.06 8.75
CA ARG A 5 -8.67 -17.30 8.29
C ARG A 5 -9.18 -16.10 7.51
N PHE A 6 -9.73 -16.36 6.34
CA PHE A 6 -10.31 -15.33 5.47
C PHE A 6 -11.80 -15.17 5.77
N TRP A 7 -12.23 -13.96 6.10
CA TRP A 7 -13.62 -13.62 6.44
C TRP A 7 -14.31 -12.80 5.34
N GLY A 8 -13.53 -12.11 4.52
CA GLY A 8 -13.93 -11.53 3.25
C GLY A 8 -12.72 -11.43 2.34
N THR A 9 -12.93 -11.48 1.02
CA THR A 9 -11.90 -11.68 -0.01
C THR A 9 -12.09 -10.79 -1.25
N ARG A 10 -13.23 -10.10 -1.35
CA ARG A 10 -13.54 -9.19 -2.46
C ARG A 10 -12.94 -7.80 -2.22
N GLY A 11 -12.59 -7.15 -3.31
CA GLY A 11 -12.21 -5.74 -3.31
C GLY A 11 -13.35 -4.82 -3.69
N SER A 12 -13.19 -3.52 -3.45
CA SER A 12 -14.04 -2.38 -3.83
C SER A 12 -15.48 -2.36 -3.28
N LEU A 13 -16.25 -3.45 -3.38
CA LEU A 13 -17.60 -3.55 -2.84
C LEU A 13 -18.00 -5.01 -2.58
N ALA A 14 -18.92 -5.21 -1.64
CA ALA A 14 -19.44 -6.54 -1.33
C ALA A 14 -20.39 -7.05 -2.42
N THR A 15 -20.16 -8.26 -2.92
CA THR A 15 -20.92 -8.89 -4.00
C THR A 15 -21.46 -10.27 -3.61
N PRO A 16 -22.29 -10.39 -2.55
CA PRO A 16 -22.93 -11.66 -2.26
C PRO A 16 -23.92 -12.02 -3.37
N GLY A 17 -23.80 -13.20 -3.95
CA GLY A 17 -24.72 -13.65 -4.99
C GLY A 17 -24.46 -15.08 -5.47
N PRO A 18 -25.33 -15.62 -6.34
CA PRO A 18 -25.17 -16.98 -6.88
C PRO A 18 -23.85 -17.22 -7.63
N THR A 19 -23.21 -16.15 -8.10
CA THR A 19 -21.95 -16.19 -8.88
C THR A 19 -20.69 -16.08 -8.03
N THR A 20 -20.81 -15.91 -6.70
CA THR A 20 -19.69 -15.65 -5.76
C THR A 20 -19.71 -16.60 -4.56
N LEU A 21 -20.31 -17.78 -4.72
CA LEU A 21 -20.52 -18.74 -3.63
C LEU A 21 -19.22 -19.44 -3.21
N ARG A 22 -18.28 -19.68 -4.15
CA ARG A 22 -17.06 -20.44 -3.89
C ARG A 22 -15.99 -19.60 -3.21
N TYR A 23 -15.80 -18.36 -3.64
CA TYR A 23 -14.77 -17.48 -3.10
C TYR A 23 -15.30 -16.45 -2.09
N GLY A 24 -16.62 -16.22 -2.06
CA GLY A 24 -17.26 -15.26 -1.18
C GLY A 24 -17.48 -13.89 -1.82
N GLY A 25 -18.37 -13.13 -1.20
CA GLY A 25 -18.80 -11.81 -1.62
C GLY A 25 -18.44 -10.69 -0.65
N ASN A 26 -17.96 -11.00 0.56
CA ASN A 26 -17.58 -10.03 1.56
C ASN A 26 -16.25 -9.37 1.23
N THR A 27 -16.12 -8.09 1.58
CA THR A 27 -14.88 -7.35 1.37
C THR A 27 -13.84 -7.65 2.44
N SER A 28 -12.59 -7.29 2.13
CA SER A 28 -11.35 -7.51 2.88
C SER A 28 -11.51 -7.64 4.41
N CYS A 29 -11.26 -8.84 4.93
CA CYS A 29 -11.10 -9.07 6.37
C CYS A 29 -10.39 -10.40 6.61
N VAL A 30 -9.25 -10.38 7.29
CA VAL A 30 -8.43 -11.57 7.57
C VAL A 30 -8.11 -11.66 9.06
N GLU A 31 -8.36 -12.81 9.65
CA GLU A 31 -7.95 -13.12 11.03
C GLU A 31 -6.62 -13.87 11.02
N VAL A 32 -5.67 -13.42 11.85
CA VAL A 32 -4.39 -14.07 12.12
C VAL A 32 -4.32 -14.38 13.61
N ARG A 33 -4.04 -15.66 13.93
CA ARG A 33 -3.90 -16.18 15.29
C ARG A 33 -2.55 -16.88 15.46
N PRO A 34 -1.56 -16.21 16.09
CA PRO A 34 -0.36 -16.89 16.57
C PRO A 34 -0.70 -17.88 17.69
N ALA A 35 0.24 -18.76 18.03
CA ALA A 35 0.00 -19.81 19.03
C ALA A 35 -0.20 -19.31 20.49
N ASP A 36 -0.02 -18.02 20.81
CA ASP A 36 -0.36 -17.43 22.12
C ASP A 36 -1.83 -17.00 22.18
N GLY A 37 -2.56 -17.18 21.08
CA GLY A 37 -3.97 -16.83 20.96
C GLY A 37 -4.22 -15.35 20.70
N THR A 38 -3.18 -14.52 20.51
CA THR A 38 -3.37 -13.09 20.18
C THR A 38 -4.27 -12.94 18.95
N LEU A 39 -5.30 -12.09 19.04
CA LEU A 39 -6.19 -11.77 17.91
C LEU A 39 -5.60 -10.62 17.12
N ILE A 40 -5.18 -10.89 15.88
CA ILE A 40 -4.81 -9.86 14.93
C ILE A 40 -5.79 -9.94 13.76
N VAL A 41 -6.41 -8.82 13.42
CA VAL A 41 -7.32 -8.68 12.28
C VAL A 41 -6.69 -7.71 11.29
N LEU A 42 -6.62 -8.11 10.03
CA LEU A 42 -6.14 -7.30 8.91
C LEU A 42 -7.37 -6.85 8.11
N ASP A 43 -7.55 -5.52 8.04
CA ASP A 43 -8.73 -4.82 7.54
C ASP A 43 -10.07 -5.17 8.21
N CYS A 44 -11.02 -4.26 8.07
CA CYS A 44 -12.35 -4.31 8.67
C CYS A 44 -13.46 -4.09 7.63
N GLY A 45 -13.33 -4.73 6.46
CA GLY A 45 -14.37 -4.79 5.44
C GLY A 45 -15.61 -5.56 5.90
N THR A 46 -16.58 -5.79 5.01
CA THR A 46 -17.86 -6.43 5.39
C THR A 46 -17.70 -7.83 5.97
N GLY A 47 -16.58 -8.52 5.69
CA GLY A 47 -16.22 -9.80 6.32
C GLY A 47 -16.12 -9.71 7.85
N ALA A 48 -15.81 -8.53 8.39
CA ALA A 48 -15.72 -8.28 9.83
C ALA A 48 -17.03 -8.62 10.55
N HIS A 49 -18.19 -8.46 9.91
CA HIS A 49 -19.47 -8.82 10.52
C HIS A 49 -19.50 -10.30 10.92
N ARG A 50 -19.09 -11.20 10.00
CA ARG A 50 -19.07 -12.65 10.25
C ARG A 50 -17.99 -13.03 11.27
N LEU A 51 -16.83 -12.40 11.21
CA LEU A 51 -15.78 -12.55 12.22
C LEU A 51 -16.32 -12.18 13.61
N GLY A 52 -16.99 -11.04 13.73
CA GLY A 52 -17.55 -10.54 14.98
C GLY A 52 -18.53 -11.54 15.62
N GLN A 53 -19.44 -12.10 14.83
CA GLN A 53 -20.36 -13.14 15.31
C GLN A 53 -19.61 -14.39 15.79
N ALA A 54 -18.60 -14.83 15.05
CA ALA A 54 -17.82 -16.01 15.42
C ALA A 54 -16.98 -15.81 16.69
N LEU A 55 -16.42 -14.61 16.89
CA LEU A 55 -15.66 -14.27 18.11
C LEU A 55 -16.57 -14.31 19.34
N LEU A 56 -17.76 -13.71 19.26
CA LEU A 56 -18.71 -13.72 20.37
C LEU A 56 -19.22 -15.14 20.69
N ALA A 57 -19.39 -15.98 19.67
CA ALA A 57 -19.83 -17.36 19.86
C ALA A 57 -18.74 -18.27 20.45
N SER A 58 -17.47 -18.05 20.11
CA SER A 58 -16.37 -18.97 20.45
C SER A 58 -15.52 -18.54 21.66
N ALA A 59 -15.19 -17.25 21.77
CA ALA A 59 -14.36 -16.72 22.85
C ALA A 59 -15.19 -16.22 24.04
N GLY A 60 -16.46 -15.89 23.81
CA GLY A 60 -17.32 -15.21 24.78
C GLY A 60 -16.91 -13.73 24.98
N PRO A 61 -17.84 -12.87 25.43
CA PRO A 61 -17.53 -11.49 25.80
C PRO A 61 -16.83 -11.42 27.17
N PRO A 62 -15.89 -10.48 27.40
CA PRO A 62 -15.39 -9.46 26.47
C PRO A 62 -14.31 -9.99 25.51
N VAL A 63 -14.21 -9.37 24.33
CA VAL A 63 -13.20 -9.72 23.32
C VAL A 63 -12.06 -8.71 23.34
N ARG A 64 -10.81 -9.20 23.23
CA ARG A 64 -9.62 -8.37 23.07
C ARG A 64 -8.92 -8.67 21.75
N GLY A 65 -8.50 -7.64 21.03
CA GLY A 65 -7.81 -7.83 19.76
C GLY A 65 -7.15 -6.57 19.20
N HIS A 66 -6.42 -6.79 18.11
CA HIS A 66 -5.69 -5.77 17.36
C HIS A 66 -6.25 -5.73 15.93
N LEU A 67 -6.58 -4.53 15.43
CA LEU A 67 -7.10 -4.32 14.09
C LEU A 67 -6.13 -3.44 13.31
N LEU A 68 -5.46 -4.00 12.30
CA LEU A 68 -4.55 -3.29 11.41
C LEU A 68 -5.27 -3.01 10.09
N ILE A 69 -5.57 -1.75 9.83
CA ILE A 69 -6.24 -1.27 8.63
C ILE A 69 -5.16 -0.82 7.64
N THR A 70 -5.17 -1.36 6.43
CA THR A 70 -4.20 -0.99 5.38
C THR A 70 -4.37 0.45 4.93
N HIS A 71 -5.62 0.87 4.73
CA HIS A 71 -6.04 2.23 4.40
C HIS A 71 -7.56 2.37 4.57
N THR A 72 -8.09 3.57 4.39
CA THR A 72 -9.49 3.90 4.75
C THR A 72 -10.46 3.93 3.57
N HIS A 73 -10.19 3.21 2.48
CA HIS A 73 -11.24 2.98 1.48
C HIS A 73 -12.36 2.13 2.08
N TRP A 74 -13.57 2.33 1.58
CA TRP A 74 -14.79 1.81 2.17
C TRP A 74 -14.76 0.30 2.38
N ASP A 75 -14.32 -0.46 1.39
CA ASP A 75 -14.24 -1.91 1.44
C ASP A 75 -13.26 -2.48 2.48
N HIS A 76 -12.40 -1.64 3.09
CA HIS A 76 -11.52 -2.00 4.20
C HIS A 76 -12.03 -1.55 5.57
N ILE A 77 -13.08 -0.71 5.64
CA ILE A 77 -13.61 -0.17 6.91
C ILE A 77 -15.13 -0.31 7.07
N GLN A 78 -15.86 -0.68 6.03
CA GLN A 78 -17.33 -0.74 6.00
C GLN A 78 -17.91 -1.71 7.03
N GLY A 79 -17.16 -2.73 7.43
CA GLY A 79 -17.57 -3.67 8.47
C GLY A 79 -17.42 -3.14 9.89
N PHE A 80 -16.64 -2.06 10.10
CA PHE A 80 -16.35 -1.53 11.44
C PHE A 80 -17.63 -1.17 12.23
N PRO A 81 -18.61 -0.42 11.69
CA PRO A 81 -19.86 -0.15 12.40
C PRO A 81 -20.70 -1.41 12.69
N PHE A 82 -20.43 -2.52 12.02
CA PHE A 82 -21.14 -3.79 12.16
C PHE A 82 -20.31 -4.86 12.88
N PHE A 83 -19.16 -4.48 13.44
CA PHE A 83 -18.28 -5.37 14.16
C PHE A 83 -18.73 -5.52 15.62
N ALA A 84 -19.60 -6.50 15.85
CA ALA A 84 -20.29 -6.72 17.13
C ALA A 84 -19.41 -6.65 18.40
N PRO A 85 -18.13 -7.13 18.41
CA PRO A 85 -17.25 -6.99 19.58
C PRO A 85 -17.05 -5.55 20.09
N LEU A 86 -17.20 -4.53 19.25
CA LEU A 86 -17.06 -3.12 19.63
C LEU A 86 -18.21 -2.61 20.50
N PHE A 87 -19.38 -3.26 20.43
CA PHE A 87 -20.57 -2.89 21.20
C PHE A 87 -20.60 -3.57 22.58
N VAL A 88 -19.68 -4.48 22.85
CA VAL A 88 -19.62 -5.25 24.09
C VAL A 88 -18.80 -4.50 25.14
N SER A 89 -19.43 -4.17 26.26
CA SER A 89 -18.77 -3.56 27.41
C SER A 89 -17.61 -4.41 27.92
N GLY A 90 -16.46 -3.78 28.16
CA GLY A 90 -15.24 -4.44 28.64
C GLY A 90 -14.36 -5.06 27.55
N SER A 91 -14.82 -5.10 26.29
CA SER A 91 -13.96 -5.41 25.15
C SER A 91 -12.87 -4.34 24.98
N GLN A 92 -11.71 -4.74 24.46
CA GLN A 92 -10.57 -3.84 24.26
C GLN A 92 -9.98 -4.04 22.86
N TRP A 93 -9.84 -2.95 22.12
CA TRP A 93 -9.34 -2.99 20.75
C TRP A 93 -8.26 -1.93 20.52
N ASP A 94 -7.11 -2.38 20.03
CA ASP A 94 -6.06 -1.50 19.52
C ASP A 94 -6.18 -1.44 17.99
N LEU A 95 -6.38 -0.24 17.47
CA LEU A 95 -6.59 0.04 16.05
C LEU A 95 -5.38 0.74 15.48
N TYR A 96 -4.86 0.20 14.38
CA TYR A 96 -3.68 0.70 13.70
C TYR A 96 -4.01 1.01 12.25
N ALA A 97 -3.60 2.18 11.74
CA ALA A 97 -3.76 2.54 10.33
C ALA A 97 -2.65 3.50 9.91
N PRO A 98 -2.40 3.67 8.60
CA PRO A 98 -1.57 4.77 8.14
C PRO A 98 -2.06 6.11 8.68
N GLY A 99 -1.17 6.86 9.32
CA GLY A 99 -1.45 8.18 9.85
C GLY A 99 -0.35 9.18 9.51
N GLY A 100 -0.67 10.46 9.68
CA GLY A 100 0.20 11.59 9.37
C GLY A 100 -0.37 12.88 9.97
N ARG A 101 0.27 14.03 9.69
CA ARG A 101 -0.13 15.31 10.30
C ARG A 101 -1.58 15.67 9.99
N GLY A 102 -2.42 15.71 11.03
CA GLY A 102 -3.79 16.22 10.99
C GLY A 102 -4.85 15.28 10.39
N HIS A 103 -4.52 14.01 10.10
CA HIS A 103 -5.48 12.98 9.67
C HIS A 103 -5.49 11.88 10.72
N HIS A 104 -6.51 11.87 11.57
CA HIS A 104 -6.65 10.89 12.64
C HIS A 104 -7.63 9.81 12.20
N LEU A 105 -7.19 8.55 12.25
CA LEU A 105 -8.03 7.37 11.98
C LEU A 105 -9.37 7.44 12.72
N GLU A 106 -9.35 7.91 13.97
CA GLU A 106 -10.53 8.11 14.80
C GLU A 106 -11.58 9.01 14.12
N ALA A 107 -11.17 10.16 13.57
CA ALA A 107 -12.07 11.08 12.90
C ALA A 107 -12.69 10.47 11.63
N THR A 108 -11.92 9.70 10.86
CA THR A 108 -12.42 8.97 9.69
C THR A 108 -13.47 7.93 10.08
N LEU A 109 -13.20 7.14 11.13
CA LEU A 109 -14.12 6.12 11.62
C LEU A 109 -15.35 6.73 12.33
N ALA A 110 -15.21 7.88 12.97
CA ALA A 110 -16.35 8.63 13.52
C ALA A 110 -17.27 9.16 12.40
N GLY A 111 -16.70 9.66 11.30
CA GLY A 111 -17.47 10.18 10.16
C GLY A 111 -18.43 9.17 9.52
N GLN A 112 -18.01 7.92 9.36
CA GLN A 112 -18.91 6.85 8.87
C GLN A 112 -20.00 6.46 9.88
N MET A 113 -19.83 6.84 11.15
CA MET A 113 -20.76 6.58 12.25
C MET A 113 -21.54 7.83 12.67
N GLU A 114 -21.55 8.88 11.83
CA GLU A 114 -22.42 10.03 12.03
C GLU A 114 -23.90 9.61 11.97
N TYR A 115 -24.73 10.22 12.83
CA TYR A 115 -26.14 9.82 13.03
C TYR A 115 -26.97 9.81 11.74
N THR A 116 -26.60 10.63 10.74
CA THR A 116 -27.24 10.67 9.42
C THR A 116 -27.10 9.36 8.65
N TYR A 117 -26.00 8.64 8.84
CA TYR A 117 -25.65 7.43 8.09
C TYR A 117 -25.73 6.17 8.95
N PHE A 118 -25.54 6.30 10.27
CA PHE A 118 -25.52 5.17 11.19
C PHE A 118 -26.08 5.57 12.58
N PRO A 119 -26.94 4.76 13.23
CA PRO A 119 -27.69 5.19 14.42
C PRO A 119 -26.88 5.22 15.72
N VAL A 120 -25.60 4.82 15.70
CA VAL A 120 -24.72 4.75 16.87
C VAL A 120 -23.43 5.49 16.56
N THR A 121 -23.06 6.47 17.38
CA THR A 121 -21.79 7.19 17.20
C THR A 121 -20.61 6.41 17.78
N LEU A 122 -19.39 6.80 17.43
CA LEU A 122 -18.18 6.13 17.92
C LEU A 122 -18.08 6.17 19.46
N GLU A 123 -18.51 7.27 20.08
CA GLU A 123 -18.48 7.45 21.54
C GLU A 123 -19.49 6.58 22.29
N GLN A 124 -20.48 6.04 21.57
CA GLN A 124 -21.52 5.16 22.13
C GLN A 124 -21.12 3.68 22.12
N LEU A 125 -19.95 3.34 21.57
CA LEU A 125 -19.43 1.98 21.58
C LEU A 125 -19.11 1.51 23.02
N GLY A 126 -19.31 0.21 23.26
CA GLY A 126 -19.07 -0.39 24.59
C GLY A 126 -17.62 -0.78 24.84
N ALA A 127 -16.84 -0.96 23.78
CA ALA A 127 -15.42 -1.33 23.86
C ALA A 127 -14.54 -0.10 24.14
N ALA A 128 -13.44 -0.33 24.86
CA ALA A 128 -12.34 0.63 24.92
C ALA A 128 -11.49 0.50 23.65
N ILE A 129 -11.39 1.59 22.88
CA ILE A 129 -10.65 1.64 21.62
C ILE A 129 -9.43 2.55 21.80
N ARG A 130 -8.26 2.08 21.38
CA ARG A 130 -7.03 2.88 21.30
C ARG A 130 -6.60 2.98 19.85
N PHE A 131 -6.41 4.20 19.36
CA PHE A 131 -5.97 4.46 17.99
C PHE A 131 -4.46 4.68 17.94
N HIS A 132 -3.82 4.10 16.92
CA HIS A 132 -2.39 4.13 16.69
C HIS A 132 -2.12 4.52 15.23
N ASP A 133 -1.58 5.70 15.02
CA ASP A 133 -1.18 6.19 13.71
C ASP A 133 0.19 5.60 13.33
N LEU A 134 0.23 4.89 12.21
CA LEU A 134 1.41 4.19 11.70
C LEU A 134 2.05 4.92 10.52
N ILE A 135 3.37 4.82 10.49
CA ILE A 135 4.21 5.09 9.31
C ILE A 135 4.96 3.81 8.93
N GLU A 136 5.72 3.85 7.84
CA GLU A 136 6.67 2.77 7.51
C GLU A 136 7.73 2.59 8.62
N GLY A 137 7.92 1.36 9.09
CA GLY A 137 8.76 1.04 10.24
C GLY A 137 8.44 -0.32 10.85
N GLU A 138 8.79 -0.48 12.13
CA GLU A 138 8.61 -1.73 12.88
C GLU A 138 7.81 -1.48 14.17
N LEU A 139 6.96 -2.45 14.52
CA LEU A 139 6.25 -2.52 15.80
C LEU A 139 6.12 -3.98 16.27
N SER A 140 5.73 -4.17 17.54
CA SER A 140 5.46 -5.51 18.08
C SER A 140 4.08 -5.55 18.71
N ILE A 141 3.34 -6.62 18.44
CA ILE A 141 2.05 -6.95 19.08
C ILE A 141 2.21 -8.30 19.76
N SER A 142 2.20 -8.31 21.10
CA SER A 142 2.61 -9.47 21.90
C SER A 142 4.00 -9.95 21.44
N ARG A 143 4.10 -11.18 20.93
CA ARG A 143 5.32 -11.78 20.36
C ARG A 143 5.44 -11.68 18.84
N THR A 144 4.44 -11.11 18.18
CA THR A 144 4.44 -10.94 16.72
C THR A 144 5.18 -9.66 16.37
N GLN A 145 6.24 -9.79 15.58
CA GLN A 145 6.94 -8.64 14.99
C GLN A 145 6.21 -8.23 13.72
N ILE A 146 5.99 -6.93 13.55
CA ILE A 146 5.29 -6.38 12.40
C ILE A 146 6.18 -5.33 11.74
N VAL A 147 6.43 -5.50 10.45
CA VAL A 147 7.03 -4.48 9.59
C VAL A 147 5.91 -3.86 8.76
N THR A 148 5.82 -2.55 8.77
CA THR A 148 4.91 -1.76 7.94
C THR A 148 5.66 -1.26 6.71
N HIS A 149 5.03 -1.30 5.55
CA HIS A 149 5.62 -0.81 4.30
C HIS A 149 4.61 0.02 3.52
N TYR A 150 5.01 1.18 3.00
CA TYR A 150 4.09 1.97 2.18
C TYR A 150 3.83 1.31 0.83
N MET A 151 2.57 1.07 0.51
CA MET A 151 2.13 0.54 -0.78
C MET A 151 2.01 1.67 -1.82
N ASN A 152 1.91 1.30 -3.09
CA ASN A 152 1.67 2.23 -4.18
C ASN A 152 0.16 2.31 -4.48
N HIS A 153 -0.53 3.17 -3.75
CA HIS A 153 -1.98 3.31 -3.89
C HIS A 153 -2.37 4.78 -4.04
N PRO A 154 -3.55 5.11 -4.64
CA PRO A 154 -4.08 6.46 -4.65
C PRO A 154 -4.29 7.06 -3.27
N ALA A 155 -4.59 6.25 -2.25
CA ALA A 155 -4.63 6.68 -0.85
C ALA A 155 -3.35 6.32 -0.10
N LEU A 156 -3.14 6.89 1.09
CA LEU A 156 -2.05 6.48 1.96
C LEU A 156 -2.32 5.05 2.45
N THR A 157 -1.52 4.10 1.99
CA THR A 157 -1.72 2.67 2.24
C THR A 157 -0.47 2.01 2.80
N LEU A 158 -0.65 1.16 3.82
CA LEU A 158 0.39 0.30 4.39
C LEU A 158 0.09 -1.17 4.10
N GLY A 159 1.13 -1.92 3.78
CA GLY A 159 1.14 -3.38 3.87
C GLY A 159 1.80 -3.83 5.17
N TYR A 160 1.48 -5.04 5.61
CA TYR A 160 1.93 -5.61 6.87
C TYR A 160 2.66 -6.92 6.67
N ARG A 161 3.91 -7.00 7.14
CA ARG A 161 4.68 -8.25 7.26
C ARG A 161 4.69 -8.66 8.72
N LEU A 162 4.08 -9.80 9.03
CA LEU A 162 3.94 -10.36 10.36
C LEU A 162 4.88 -11.56 10.50
N GLU A 163 5.76 -11.52 11.50
CA GLU A 163 6.62 -12.63 11.87
C GLU A 163 6.27 -13.13 13.27
N SER A 164 5.81 -14.37 13.37
CA SER A 164 5.42 -14.99 14.64
C SER A 164 5.55 -16.50 14.57
N ASP A 165 5.98 -17.14 15.67
CA ASP A 165 6.11 -18.60 15.75
C ASP A 165 6.95 -19.25 14.60
N GLY A 166 7.94 -18.50 14.09
CA GLY A 166 8.77 -18.92 12.96
C GLY A 166 8.06 -18.94 11.61
N VAL A 167 6.86 -18.35 11.51
CA VAL A 167 6.08 -18.15 10.29
C VAL A 167 6.13 -16.69 9.88
N VAL A 168 6.23 -16.45 8.59
CA VAL A 168 6.14 -15.11 7.97
C VAL A 168 4.89 -15.02 7.10
N ILE A 169 4.03 -14.05 7.41
CA ILE A 169 2.84 -13.71 6.61
C ILE A 169 3.02 -12.29 6.10
N VAL A 170 2.81 -12.05 4.80
CA VAL A 170 2.81 -10.70 4.23
C VAL A 170 1.45 -10.39 3.64
N TYR A 171 0.88 -9.26 4.06
CA TYR A 171 -0.40 -8.73 3.62
C TYR A 171 -0.14 -7.44 2.85
N ALA A 172 -0.18 -7.54 1.53
CA ALA A 172 0.23 -6.49 0.59
C ALA A 172 -0.89 -6.28 -0.43
N LEU A 173 -1.93 -5.58 0.00
CA LEU A 173 -3.07 -5.23 -0.83
C LEU A 173 -2.95 -3.80 -1.35
N ASP A 174 -3.75 -3.48 -2.36
CA ASP A 174 -3.91 -2.15 -2.91
C ASP A 174 -2.58 -1.57 -3.35
N HIS A 175 -1.76 -2.40 -4.00
CA HIS A 175 -0.45 -2.01 -4.51
C HIS A 175 -0.48 -1.98 -6.04
N GLU A 176 -0.22 -0.83 -6.64
CA GLU A 176 0.04 -0.71 -8.07
C GLU A 176 1.53 -0.90 -8.39
N PRO A 177 1.88 -1.61 -9.47
CA PRO A 177 3.25 -1.68 -9.95
C PRO A 177 3.82 -0.27 -10.19
N HIS A 178 4.97 0.02 -9.60
CA HIS A 178 5.68 1.28 -9.84
C HIS A 178 6.27 1.33 -11.26
N GLY A 179 6.75 0.18 -11.76
CA GLY A 179 7.21 0.01 -13.13
C GLY A 179 6.06 -0.34 -14.08
N ARG A 180 6.13 0.13 -15.33
CA ARG A 180 5.20 -0.29 -16.40
C ARG A 180 5.72 -1.48 -17.23
N ALA A 181 6.94 -1.93 -16.96
CA ALA A 181 7.54 -3.10 -17.60
C ALA A 181 7.21 -4.36 -16.79
N GLN A 182 6.89 -5.46 -17.49
CA GLN A 182 6.56 -6.73 -16.84
C GLN A 182 7.77 -7.27 -16.06
N PRO A 183 7.62 -7.61 -14.76
CA PRO A 183 8.62 -8.38 -14.05
C PRO A 183 8.83 -9.74 -14.76
N GLY A 184 10.06 -10.06 -15.14
CA GLY A 184 10.40 -11.41 -15.64
C GLY A 184 10.13 -11.71 -17.12
N LYS A 185 9.64 -10.77 -17.94
CA LYS A 185 9.88 -10.86 -19.39
C LYS A 185 11.24 -10.25 -19.68
N GLY A 186 12.25 -11.11 -19.80
CA GLY A 186 13.54 -10.68 -20.31
C GLY A 186 13.38 -10.00 -21.67
N ASP A 187 13.88 -8.78 -21.80
CA ASP A 187 14.91 -8.61 -22.82
C ASP A 187 16.02 -9.60 -22.45
N VAL A 188 16.00 -10.76 -23.11
CA VAL A 188 17.07 -11.76 -23.01
C VAL A 188 18.23 -11.24 -23.84
N GLY A 189 18.86 -10.20 -23.34
CA GLY A 189 20.18 -9.73 -23.71
C GLY A 189 20.93 -9.39 -22.43
N PRO A 190 22.27 -9.55 -22.37
CA PRO A 190 23.02 -9.00 -21.25
C PRO A 190 22.65 -7.51 -21.13
N PRO A 191 22.33 -7.01 -19.93
CA PRO A 191 22.02 -5.60 -19.76
C PRO A 191 23.16 -4.80 -20.38
N ALA A 192 22.83 -3.80 -21.20
CA ALA A 192 23.80 -2.77 -21.56
C ALA A 192 24.39 -2.28 -20.22
N ALA A 193 25.70 -2.42 -20.05
CA ALA A 193 26.37 -2.23 -18.77
C ALA A 193 25.91 -0.91 -18.12
N GLY A 194 25.17 -1.01 -17.00
CA GLY A 194 24.79 0.14 -16.18
C GLY A 194 23.30 0.48 -16.03
N VAL A 195 22.35 -0.24 -16.65
CA VAL A 195 20.90 0.01 -16.45
C VAL A 195 20.30 -1.01 -15.47
N PRO A 196 19.72 -0.60 -14.31
CA PRO A 196 18.96 -1.51 -13.47
C PRO A 196 17.71 -2.03 -14.21
N THR A 197 17.53 -3.35 -14.28
CA THR A 197 16.39 -4.00 -14.97
C THR A 197 15.06 -3.86 -14.23
N MET A 198 15.07 -3.43 -12.96
CA MET A 198 13.88 -3.24 -12.13
C MET A 198 13.93 -1.90 -11.40
N HIS A 199 12.76 -1.26 -11.28
CA HIS A 199 12.61 -0.02 -10.55
C HIS A 199 12.92 -0.20 -9.05
N ARG A 200 13.50 0.81 -8.40
CA ARG A 200 13.92 0.69 -6.99
C ARG A 200 12.77 0.34 -6.05
N GLU A 201 11.61 0.94 -6.25
CA GLU A 201 10.44 0.66 -5.39
C GLU A 201 9.86 -0.74 -5.65
N GLU A 202 10.00 -1.28 -6.87
CA GLU A 202 9.66 -2.68 -7.17
C GLU A 202 10.55 -3.63 -6.37
N GLN A 203 11.85 -3.34 -6.35
CA GLN A 203 12.81 -4.12 -5.58
C GLN A 203 12.50 -4.08 -4.07
N ARG A 204 12.13 -2.91 -3.54
CA ARG A 204 11.70 -2.77 -2.13
C ARG A 204 10.45 -3.59 -1.82
N HIS A 205 9.48 -3.63 -2.74
CA HIS A 205 8.30 -4.45 -2.59
C HIS A 205 8.65 -5.95 -2.57
N ILE A 206 9.50 -6.41 -3.51
CA ILE A 206 9.99 -7.81 -3.53
C ILE A 206 10.72 -8.16 -2.23
N GLU A 207 11.57 -7.26 -1.72
CA GLU A 207 12.27 -7.42 -0.44
C GLU A 207 11.30 -7.53 0.74
N PHE A 208 10.22 -6.74 0.72
CA PHE A 208 9.16 -6.80 1.73
C PHE A 208 8.44 -8.16 1.74
N LEU A 209 8.22 -8.75 0.57
CA LEU A 209 7.62 -10.09 0.40
C LEU A 209 8.59 -11.24 0.73
N ALA A 210 9.90 -10.96 0.86
CA ALA A 210 10.95 -11.97 0.80
C ALA A 210 10.78 -13.12 1.80
N GLY A 211 10.84 -14.34 1.27
CA GLY A 211 10.86 -15.60 2.02
C GLY A 211 9.59 -15.90 2.81
N ALA A 212 8.48 -15.21 2.52
CA ALA A 212 7.23 -15.40 3.24
C ALA A 212 6.66 -16.81 3.09
N ASP A 213 6.11 -17.36 4.18
CA ASP A 213 5.35 -18.61 4.13
C ASP A 213 3.99 -18.43 3.45
N LEU A 214 3.42 -17.23 3.57
CA LEU A 214 2.20 -16.81 2.90
C LEU A 214 2.29 -15.34 2.50
N VAL A 215 2.14 -15.06 1.21
CA VAL A 215 1.84 -13.72 0.70
C VAL A 215 0.35 -13.66 0.36
N ILE A 216 -0.33 -12.62 0.85
CA ILE A 216 -1.70 -12.28 0.50
C ILE A 216 -1.61 -10.99 -0.31
N HIS A 217 -1.96 -11.06 -1.60
CA HIS A 217 -1.74 -9.98 -2.56
C HIS A 217 -2.93 -9.79 -3.48
N ASP A 218 -3.07 -8.57 -4.02
CA ASP A 218 -4.07 -8.23 -5.04
C ASP A 218 -4.09 -9.21 -6.21
N ALA A 219 -5.30 -9.51 -6.66
CA ALA A 219 -5.61 -10.24 -7.88
C ALA A 219 -6.83 -9.64 -8.59
N GLN A 220 -7.03 -8.32 -8.44
CA GLN A 220 -8.23 -7.67 -8.94
C GLN A 220 -8.27 -7.65 -10.47
N TYR A 221 -7.13 -7.49 -11.14
CA TYR A 221 -7.09 -7.40 -12.59
C TYR A 221 -6.20 -8.47 -13.21
N THR A 222 -6.43 -8.74 -14.50
CA THR A 222 -5.46 -9.43 -15.35
C THR A 222 -4.51 -8.43 -16.01
N VAL A 223 -3.41 -8.92 -16.59
CA VAL A 223 -2.48 -8.07 -17.36
C VAL A 223 -3.17 -7.43 -18.57
N ASP A 224 -4.16 -8.09 -19.16
CA ASP A 224 -4.92 -7.56 -20.29
C ASP A 224 -5.90 -6.45 -19.88
N GLU A 225 -6.40 -6.51 -18.65
CA GLU A 225 -7.30 -5.50 -18.08
C GLU A 225 -6.54 -4.26 -17.59
N TYR A 226 -5.31 -4.44 -17.10
CA TYR A 226 -4.51 -3.43 -16.42
C TYR A 226 -4.31 -2.10 -17.17
N PRO A 227 -4.09 -2.05 -18.49
CA PRO A 227 -3.90 -0.78 -19.19
C PRO A 227 -5.05 0.23 -19.02
N LYS A 228 -6.27 -0.26 -18.73
CA LYS A 228 -7.46 0.57 -18.47
C LYS A 228 -7.66 0.89 -16.98
N LYS A 229 -6.77 0.41 -16.12
CA LYS A 229 -6.84 0.45 -14.65
C LYS A 229 -5.63 1.14 -14.02
N ILE A 230 -4.73 1.69 -14.83
CA ILE A 230 -3.57 2.45 -14.35
C ILE A 230 -4.05 3.63 -13.48
N GLY A 231 -3.42 3.81 -12.33
CA GLY A 231 -3.76 4.78 -11.30
C GLY A 231 -4.86 4.31 -10.35
N TRP A 232 -5.39 3.09 -10.50
CA TRP A 232 -6.43 2.57 -9.60
C TRP A 232 -5.83 1.87 -8.39
N GLY A 233 -4.51 1.64 -8.35
CA GLY A 233 -3.85 1.17 -7.14
C GLY A 233 -3.85 -0.34 -6.95
N HIS A 234 -3.87 -1.15 -8.02
CA HIS A 234 -3.91 -2.61 -7.90
C HIS A 234 -2.96 -3.32 -8.87
N THR A 235 -2.42 -4.44 -8.40
CA THR A 235 -1.52 -5.30 -9.17
C THR A 235 -2.30 -6.34 -9.99
N PRO A 236 -1.91 -6.57 -11.25
CA PRO A 236 -2.40 -7.72 -12.00
C PRO A 236 -2.00 -9.04 -11.34
N ALA A 237 -2.91 -10.01 -11.27
CA ALA A 237 -2.67 -11.28 -10.58
C ALA A 237 -1.41 -12.00 -11.10
N GLU A 238 -1.14 -11.92 -12.39
CA GLU A 238 0.04 -12.51 -13.02
C GLU A 238 1.35 -11.84 -12.55
N TRP A 239 1.35 -10.53 -12.27
CA TRP A 239 2.51 -9.84 -11.74
C TRP A 239 2.68 -10.09 -10.24
N ALA A 240 1.58 -10.28 -9.50
CA ALA A 240 1.66 -10.76 -8.11
C ALA A 240 2.37 -12.12 -8.02
N VAL A 241 2.15 -13.02 -9.00
CA VAL A 241 2.92 -14.27 -9.14
C VAL A 241 4.40 -13.99 -9.36
N ASP A 242 4.74 -13.05 -10.25
CA ASP A 242 6.15 -12.72 -10.52
C ASP A 242 6.85 -12.15 -9.29
N TYR A 243 6.19 -11.26 -8.53
CA TYR A 243 6.71 -10.74 -7.27
C TYR A 243 6.93 -11.84 -6.24
N ALA A 244 5.94 -12.72 -6.06
CA ALA A 244 6.04 -13.81 -5.10
C ALA A 244 7.13 -14.82 -5.48
N LEU A 245 7.34 -15.08 -6.78
CA LEU A 245 8.45 -15.91 -7.27
C LEU A 245 9.81 -15.26 -7.01
N ALA A 246 9.95 -13.97 -7.36
CA ALA A 246 11.18 -13.21 -7.13
C ALA A 246 11.52 -13.09 -5.63
N ALA A 247 10.49 -13.02 -4.79
CA ALA A 247 10.61 -12.99 -3.33
C ALA A 247 10.87 -14.37 -2.70
N GLU A 248 10.91 -15.45 -3.48
CA GLU A 248 10.98 -16.83 -2.94
C GLU A 248 9.88 -17.16 -1.91
N ALA A 249 8.67 -16.62 -2.10
CA ALA A 249 7.52 -16.93 -1.26
C ALA A 249 7.11 -18.41 -1.45
N LYS A 250 6.58 -19.03 -0.38
CA LYS A 250 6.12 -20.42 -0.43
C LYS A 250 4.72 -20.53 -1.02
N ARG A 251 3.82 -19.65 -0.59
CA ARG A 251 2.41 -19.62 -1.01
C ARG A 251 1.96 -18.19 -1.34
N LEU A 252 1.15 -18.05 -2.37
CA LEU A 252 0.48 -16.83 -2.77
C LEU A 252 -1.05 -17.04 -2.74
N ALA A 253 -1.71 -16.33 -1.83
CA ALA A 253 -3.15 -16.16 -1.82
C ALA A 253 -3.51 -14.96 -2.70
N LEU A 254 -4.09 -15.23 -3.87
CA LEU A 254 -4.75 -14.23 -4.70
C LEU A 254 -5.98 -13.72 -3.94
N PHE A 255 -6.00 -12.42 -3.67
CA PHE A 255 -6.96 -11.74 -2.81
C PHE A 255 -7.47 -10.46 -3.47
N HIS A 256 -8.43 -9.75 -2.85
CA HIS A 256 -8.98 -8.52 -3.39
C HIS A 256 -9.63 -8.71 -4.76
N HIS A 257 -10.39 -9.80 -4.90
CA HIS A 257 -10.99 -10.22 -6.16
C HIS A 257 -11.93 -9.13 -6.71
N ASP A 258 -11.97 -8.97 -8.04
CA ASP A 258 -12.86 -7.98 -8.68
C ASP A 258 -14.34 -8.28 -8.38
N PRO A 259 -15.14 -7.27 -8.00
CA PRO A 259 -16.58 -7.40 -7.75
C PRO A 259 -17.37 -8.08 -8.89
N LEU A 260 -16.98 -7.85 -10.14
CA LEU A 260 -17.68 -8.34 -11.31
C LEU A 260 -17.19 -9.71 -11.77
N ARG A 261 -16.13 -10.25 -11.16
CA ARG A 261 -15.59 -11.56 -11.52
C ARG A 261 -16.36 -12.66 -10.79
N ASP A 262 -17.03 -13.51 -11.55
CA ASP A 262 -17.68 -14.71 -11.03
C ASP A 262 -16.65 -15.79 -10.63
N ASP A 263 -17.11 -16.81 -9.93
CA ASP A 263 -16.23 -17.87 -9.45
C ASP A 263 -15.55 -18.65 -10.60
N ASP A 264 -16.23 -18.85 -11.73
CA ASP A 264 -15.66 -19.60 -12.88
C ASP A 264 -14.55 -18.80 -13.56
N ALA A 265 -14.68 -17.48 -13.63
CA ALA A 265 -13.64 -16.58 -14.08
C ALA A 265 -12.46 -16.53 -13.10
N LEU A 266 -12.72 -16.62 -11.79
CA LEU A 266 -11.65 -16.76 -10.80
C LEU A 266 -10.90 -18.08 -10.93
N ASP A 267 -11.57 -19.21 -11.20
CA ASP A 267 -10.86 -20.47 -11.49
C ASP A 267 -9.90 -20.33 -12.65
N ARG A 268 -10.36 -19.71 -13.74
CA ARG A 268 -9.53 -19.46 -14.93
C ARG A 268 -8.34 -18.56 -14.60
N LEU A 269 -8.52 -17.54 -13.77
CA LEU A 269 -7.45 -16.66 -13.32
C LEU A 269 -6.42 -17.40 -12.46
N VAL A 270 -6.88 -18.23 -11.51
CA VAL A 270 -6.00 -19.05 -10.67
C VAL A 270 -5.19 -20.02 -11.53
N GLU A 271 -5.83 -20.66 -12.50
CA GLU A 271 -5.17 -21.60 -13.41
C GLU A 271 -4.13 -20.88 -14.30
N LEU A 272 -4.45 -19.70 -14.83
CA LEU A 272 -3.49 -18.85 -15.53
C LEU A 272 -2.26 -18.54 -14.66
N CYS A 273 -2.48 -18.17 -13.40
CA CYS A 273 -1.41 -17.88 -12.46
C CYS A 273 -0.54 -19.13 -12.14
N ARG A 274 -1.16 -20.31 -12.00
CA ARG A 274 -0.43 -21.58 -11.80
C ARG A 274 0.41 -21.96 -13.01
N GLN A 275 -0.14 -21.81 -14.21
CA GLN A 275 0.60 -22.04 -15.46
C GLN A 275 1.82 -21.10 -15.59
N ARG A 276 1.67 -19.86 -15.14
CA ARG A 276 2.79 -18.91 -15.08
C ARG A 276 3.90 -19.37 -14.13
N VAL A 277 3.57 -19.90 -12.95
CA VAL A 277 4.56 -20.51 -12.04
C VAL A 277 5.30 -21.68 -12.70
N VAL A 278 4.57 -22.59 -13.35
CA VAL A 278 5.16 -23.75 -14.05
C VAL A 278 6.09 -23.29 -15.17
N SER A 279 5.67 -22.29 -15.95
CA SER A 279 6.46 -21.73 -17.05
C SER A 279 7.75 -21.06 -16.57
N ALA A 280 7.73 -20.50 -15.37
CA ALA A 280 8.91 -19.92 -14.71
C ALA A 280 9.80 -20.97 -14.02
N GLY A 281 9.42 -22.26 -13.99
CA GLY A 281 10.14 -23.31 -13.26
C GLY A 281 10.08 -23.16 -11.74
N GLY A 282 9.11 -22.38 -11.23
CA GLY A 282 8.94 -22.09 -9.81
C GLY A 282 8.21 -23.20 -9.03
N ARG A 283 8.21 -23.09 -7.71
CA ARG A 283 7.49 -24.00 -6.79
C ARG A 283 6.45 -23.27 -5.92
N LEU A 284 6.13 -22.02 -6.27
CA LEU A 284 5.15 -21.21 -5.55
C LEU A 284 3.78 -21.88 -5.62
N GLU A 285 3.16 -22.13 -4.46
CA GLU A 285 1.78 -22.57 -4.40
C GLU A 285 0.84 -21.37 -4.60
N VAL A 286 0.01 -21.38 -5.63
CA VAL A 286 -0.94 -20.29 -5.92
C VAL A 286 -2.39 -20.77 -5.78
N PHE A 287 -3.20 -19.99 -5.05
CA PHE A 287 -4.63 -20.22 -4.88
C PHE A 287 -5.39 -18.90 -4.73
N ALA A 288 -6.68 -18.89 -5.02
CA ALA A 288 -7.56 -17.78 -4.67
C ALA A 288 -8.06 -17.95 -3.23
N ALA A 289 -7.92 -16.91 -2.42
CA ALA A 289 -8.49 -16.88 -1.08
C ALA A 289 -10.01 -16.97 -1.16
N ALA A 290 -10.61 -17.75 -0.26
CA ALA A 290 -12.05 -17.93 -0.17
C ALA A 290 -12.58 -17.64 1.24
N GLU A 291 -13.77 -17.05 1.35
CA GLU A 291 -14.46 -16.89 2.62
C GLU A 291 -14.56 -18.22 3.39
N GLY A 292 -14.17 -18.19 4.67
CA GLY A 292 -14.18 -19.35 5.54
C GLY A 292 -12.96 -20.28 5.37
N GLN A 293 -12.10 -20.07 4.38
CA GLN A 293 -10.85 -20.81 4.23
C GLN A 293 -9.93 -20.54 5.43
N VAL A 294 -9.37 -21.62 5.98
CA VAL A 294 -8.43 -21.60 7.10
C VAL A 294 -7.11 -22.23 6.66
N LEU A 295 -6.01 -21.56 6.97
CA LEU A 295 -4.66 -22.06 6.76
C LEU A 295 -3.98 -22.23 8.11
N GLU A 296 -3.35 -23.38 8.31
CA GLU A 296 -2.46 -23.62 9.44
C GLU A 296 -1.02 -23.65 8.92
N LEU A 297 -0.22 -22.70 9.41
CA LEU A 297 1.16 -22.49 8.99
C LEU A 297 2.09 -22.95 10.11
N GLU A 298 3.01 -23.83 9.77
CA GLU A 298 4.04 -24.33 10.68
C GLU A 298 5.37 -23.66 10.36
N GLY A 299 5.93 -22.97 11.35
CA GLY A 299 7.21 -22.30 11.20
C GLY A 299 8.33 -23.32 11.11
N GLN A 300 9.22 -23.15 10.12
CA GLN A 300 10.37 -24.04 9.96
C GLN A 300 11.59 -23.64 10.79
N GLY A 301 11.49 -22.58 11.61
CA GLY A 301 12.57 -22.09 12.46
C GLY A 301 13.81 -21.69 11.67
N GLY A 302 13.96 -20.38 11.35
CA GLY A 302 15.27 -19.89 10.87
C GLY A 302 15.30 -18.89 9.71
N ARG A 303 14.33 -17.98 9.55
CA ARG A 303 14.56 -16.77 8.74
C ARG A 303 14.23 -15.56 9.60
N ALA A 304 15.27 -14.94 10.16
CA ALA A 304 15.13 -13.60 10.73
C ALA A 304 14.89 -12.62 9.58
N ALA A 305 13.97 -11.67 9.76
CA ALA A 305 13.78 -10.54 8.85
C ALA A 305 15.13 -9.95 8.39
N PRO A 306 15.25 -9.42 7.16
CA PRO A 306 16.25 -8.41 6.90
C PRO A 306 16.07 -7.30 7.95
N ARG A 307 17.12 -7.03 8.73
CA ARG A 307 17.09 -6.01 9.79
C ARG A 307 16.87 -4.65 9.14
N HIS A 308 15.63 -4.18 9.08
CA HIS A 308 15.35 -2.80 8.74
C HIS A 308 15.73 -1.92 9.93
N ARG A 309 16.14 -0.69 9.63
CA ARG A 309 16.61 0.26 10.65
C ARG A 309 15.44 0.49 11.61
N GLN A 310 15.66 0.29 12.92
CA GLN A 310 14.66 0.48 13.99
C GLN A 310 14.07 1.90 13.96
N VAL A 311 13.07 2.12 13.12
CA VAL A 311 12.17 3.25 13.20
C VAL A 311 10.93 2.68 13.87
N LYS A 312 10.72 3.04 15.13
CA LYS A 312 9.45 2.73 15.80
C LYS A 312 8.35 3.36 14.96
N ALA A 313 7.37 2.56 14.55
CA ALA A 313 6.14 3.08 13.96
C ALA A 313 5.29 3.74 15.06
N GLU A 314 5.69 4.93 15.50
CA GLU A 314 4.92 5.79 16.40
C GLU A 314 4.96 7.22 15.82
N VAL A 315 3.80 7.77 15.45
CA VAL A 315 3.66 9.20 15.17
C VAL A 315 3.52 9.93 16.51
N THR A 316 4.47 10.79 16.85
CA THR A 316 4.28 11.77 17.93
C THR A 316 3.37 12.90 17.45
N ASP A 317 2.46 13.38 18.30
CA ASP A 317 1.48 14.48 18.07
C ASP A 317 2.08 15.87 17.69
N GLY A 318 3.34 15.94 17.27
CA GLY A 318 4.03 17.17 16.94
C GLY A 318 3.73 17.65 15.51
N VAL A 319 2.97 18.74 15.39
CA VAL A 319 3.05 19.64 14.22
C VAL A 319 4.48 20.22 14.18
N PRO A 320 5.19 20.18 13.04
CA PRO A 320 6.57 20.64 12.94
C PRO A 320 6.62 22.15 13.09
N ALA A 321 7.75 22.65 13.58
CA ALA A 321 8.03 24.07 13.64
C ALA A 321 8.22 24.73 12.24
N VAL A 322 8.38 23.96 11.15
CA VAL A 322 8.60 24.48 9.79
C VAL A 322 7.88 23.62 8.73
N ALA A 323 7.16 24.28 7.83
CA ALA A 323 6.45 23.67 6.70
C ALA A 323 7.42 22.99 5.69
N PRO A 324 7.18 21.73 5.28
CA PRO A 324 7.99 21.08 4.24
C PRO A 324 7.95 21.86 2.92
N THR A 325 9.10 22.05 2.28
CA THR A 325 9.20 22.78 1.00
C THR A 325 9.07 21.82 -0.19
N VAL A 326 8.15 22.10 -1.10
CA VAL A 326 7.89 21.31 -2.32
C VAL A 326 8.00 22.20 -3.55
N LEU A 327 8.74 21.75 -4.56
CA LEU A 327 8.85 22.45 -5.85
C LEU A 327 7.86 21.87 -6.85
N VAL A 328 7.12 22.73 -7.53
CA VAL A 328 6.23 22.41 -8.65
C VAL A 328 6.74 23.11 -9.90
N ALA A 329 7.13 22.36 -10.93
CA ALA A 329 7.60 22.91 -12.19
C ALA A 329 6.68 22.48 -13.33
N ASP A 330 6.00 23.44 -13.95
CA ASP A 330 5.08 23.24 -15.08
C ASP A 330 4.91 24.57 -15.82
N ASP A 331 4.90 24.57 -17.15
CA ASP A 331 4.73 25.79 -17.94
C ASP A 331 3.26 26.16 -18.18
N ASP A 332 2.33 25.23 -17.92
CA ASP A 332 0.91 25.53 -17.94
C ASP A 332 0.48 26.18 -16.61
N PRO A 333 0.18 27.49 -16.58
CA PRO A 333 -0.22 28.17 -15.36
C PRO A 333 -1.50 27.61 -14.74
N THR A 334 -2.36 26.97 -15.54
CA THR A 334 -3.58 26.30 -15.07
C THR A 334 -3.24 25.08 -14.24
N VAL A 335 -2.25 24.29 -14.67
CA VAL A 335 -1.77 23.11 -13.94
C VAL A 335 -1.08 23.54 -12.65
N VAL A 336 -0.20 24.55 -12.71
CA VAL A 336 0.46 25.11 -11.51
C VAL A 336 -0.58 25.58 -10.49
N GLN A 337 -1.58 26.34 -10.92
CA GLN A 337 -2.62 26.85 -10.03
C GLN A 337 -3.40 25.71 -9.38
N LEU A 338 -3.82 24.71 -10.16
CA LEU A 338 -4.51 23.52 -9.65
C LEU A 338 -3.68 22.81 -8.57
N LEU A 339 -2.39 22.59 -8.83
CA LEU A 339 -1.48 21.92 -7.89
C LEU A 339 -1.29 22.73 -6.61
N VAL A 340 -1.10 24.05 -6.72
CA VAL A 340 -0.95 24.96 -5.57
C VAL A 340 -2.21 24.92 -4.71
N GLU A 341 -3.39 25.11 -5.30
CA GLU A 341 -4.67 25.10 -4.57
C GLU A 341 -4.96 23.73 -3.92
N SER A 342 -4.57 22.64 -4.58
CA SER A 342 -4.77 21.27 -4.07
C SER A 342 -3.86 20.94 -2.87
N LEU A 343 -2.65 21.50 -2.85
CA LEU A 343 -1.60 21.16 -1.88
C LEU A 343 -1.47 22.16 -0.73
N GLN A 344 -1.90 23.41 -0.92
CA GLN A 344 -1.86 24.45 0.11
C GLN A 344 -2.55 24.04 1.43
N PRO A 345 -3.69 23.31 1.46
CA PRO A 345 -4.33 22.89 2.69
C PRO A 345 -3.48 21.97 3.58
N ASP A 346 -2.40 21.39 3.04
CA ASP A 346 -1.49 20.51 3.77
C ASP A 346 -0.36 21.27 4.50
N GLY A 347 -0.40 22.61 4.48
CA GLY A 347 0.57 23.45 5.18
C GLY A 347 1.98 23.36 4.61
N LEU A 348 2.08 23.09 3.29
CA LEU A 348 3.35 22.99 2.57
C LEU A 348 3.84 24.37 2.11
N HIS A 349 5.17 24.56 2.09
CA HIS A 349 5.77 25.71 1.42
C HIS A 349 5.98 25.36 -0.05
N LEU A 350 5.11 25.86 -0.93
CA LEU A 350 5.16 25.56 -2.36
C LEU A 350 6.00 26.59 -3.10
N LEU A 351 6.98 26.10 -3.85
CA LEU A 351 7.79 26.86 -4.79
C LEU A 351 7.36 26.49 -6.21
N THR A 352 7.34 27.45 -7.12
CA THR A 352 6.93 27.22 -8.51
C THR A 352 8.01 27.60 -9.52
N ALA A 353 8.06 26.88 -10.63
CA ALA A 353 8.90 27.20 -11.78
C ALA A 353 8.12 26.98 -13.09
N ALA A 354 8.33 27.84 -14.08
CA ALA A 354 7.70 27.74 -15.40
C ALA A 354 8.65 27.20 -16.49
N ASP A 355 9.91 26.98 -16.14
CA ASP A 355 10.97 26.49 -17.04
C ASP A 355 11.98 25.65 -16.25
N GLY A 356 12.69 24.77 -16.97
CA GLY A 356 13.60 23.80 -16.37
C GLY A 356 14.87 24.40 -15.76
N GLU A 357 15.36 25.54 -16.27
CA GLU A 357 16.53 26.22 -15.72
C GLU A 357 16.20 26.85 -14.36
N THR A 358 15.05 27.51 -14.27
CA THR A 358 14.50 28.03 -13.03
C THR A 358 14.24 26.91 -12.04
N ALA A 359 13.68 25.77 -12.47
CA ALA A 359 13.45 24.62 -11.61
C ALA A 359 14.76 24.08 -11.00
N LEU A 360 15.82 23.90 -11.80
CA LEU A 360 17.13 23.47 -11.29
C LEU A 360 17.75 24.48 -10.32
N ARG A 361 17.65 25.77 -10.64
CA ARG A 361 18.18 26.84 -9.77
C ARG A 361 17.47 26.82 -8.41
N ILE A 362 16.14 26.75 -8.40
CA ILE A 362 15.34 26.68 -7.17
C ILE A 362 15.63 25.40 -6.41
N ALA A 363 15.71 24.25 -7.09
CA ALA A 363 16.04 22.98 -6.43
C ALA A 363 17.37 23.06 -5.67
N ARG A 364 18.40 23.67 -6.28
CA ARG A 364 19.72 23.86 -5.68
C ARG A 364 19.75 24.88 -4.54
N SER A 365 19.02 26.00 -4.66
CA SER A 365 19.04 27.05 -3.62
C SER A 365 18.13 26.74 -2.44
N GLU A 366 16.92 26.26 -2.70
CA GLU A 366 15.88 26.09 -1.67
C GLU A 366 15.81 24.68 -1.11
N ARG A 367 16.47 23.70 -1.75
CA ARG A 367 16.54 22.29 -1.30
C ARG A 367 15.16 21.73 -0.93
N PRO A 368 14.22 21.66 -1.90
CA PRO A 368 12.89 21.12 -1.65
C PRO A 368 12.97 19.63 -1.30
N VAL A 369 12.13 19.18 -0.37
CA VAL A 369 12.08 17.78 0.09
C VAL A 369 11.33 16.85 -0.88
N LEU A 370 10.61 17.43 -1.85
CA LEU A 370 9.90 16.74 -2.93
C LEU A 370 9.79 17.68 -4.14
N MET A 371 9.88 17.13 -5.34
CA MET A 371 9.72 17.88 -6.60
C MET A 371 8.65 17.23 -7.49
N LEU A 372 7.70 18.03 -7.96
CA LEU A 372 6.76 17.68 -9.03
C LEU A 372 7.23 18.38 -10.31
N LEU A 373 7.65 17.64 -11.34
CA LEU A 373 8.21 18.22 -12.56
C LEU A 373 7.39 17.78 -13.78
N ASP A 374 6.98 18.70 -14.65
CA ASP A 374 6.50 18.31 -15.98
C ASP A 374 7.63 17.61 -16.76
N SER A 375 7.26 16.51 -17.39
CA SER A 375 8.04 15.84 -18.43
C SER A 375 8.54 16.79 -19.52
N HIS A 376 7.70 17.70 -20.01
CA HIS A 376 8.03 18.63 -21.09
C HIS A 376 7.81 20.04 -20.55
N ILE A 377 8.89 20.75 -20.27
CA ILE A 377 8.86 22.14 -19.80
C ILE A 377 9.91 22.94 -20.59
N PRO A 378 9.71 24.24 -20.87
CA PRO A 378 10.68 25.03 -21.61
C PRO A 378 12.08 25.01 -20.99
N GLY A 379 13.10 25.06 -21.85
CA GLY A 379 14.51 25.08 -21.46
C GLY A 379 15.12 23.69 -21.29
N LEU A 380 14.55 22.83 -20.43
CA LEU A 380 15.06 21.49 -20.17
C LEU A 380 13.92 20.49 -20.02
N GLU A 381 14.06 19.30 -20.60
CA GLU A 381 13.15 18.19 -20.36
C GLU A 381 13.22 17.76 -18.89
N GLY A 382 12.08 17.39 -18.30
CA GLY A 382 12.01 17.03 -16.87
C GLY A 382 12.95 15.88 -16.50
N VAL A 383 13.18 14.92 -17.41
CA VAL A 383 14.13 13.82 -17.20
C VAL A 383 15.58 14.32 -17.14
N ASP A 384 15.95 15.34 -17.90
CA ASP A 384 17.30 15.90 -17.90
C ASP A 384 17.58 16.71 -16.61
N ILE A 385 16.55 17.37 -16.07
CA ILE A 385 16.59 17.97 -14.73
C ILE A 385 16.94 16.89 -13.69
N VAL A 386 16.27 15.73 -13.73
CA VAL A 386 16.55 14.64 -12.80
C VAL A 386 17.97 14.12 -12.95
N ARG A 387 18.45 13.86 -14.18
CA ARG A 387 19.84 13.43 -14.41
C ARG A 387 20.85 14.42 -13.83
N SER A 388 20.62 15.71 -14.02
CA SER A 388 21.45 16.78 -13.48
C SER A 388 21.50 16.75 -11.95
N LEU A 389 20.35 16.54 -11.29
CA LEU A 389 20.26 16.45 -9.83
C LEU A 389 20.88 15.16 -9.28
N ARG A 390 20.73 14.01 -9.96
CA ARG A 390 21.37 12.75 -9.53
C ARG A 390 22.88 12.75 -9.73
N GLY A 391 23.38 13.51 -10.71
CA GLY A 391 24.80 13.76 -10.93
C GLY A 391 25.38 14.93 -10.13
N ASP A 392 24.58 15.57 -9.27
CA ASP A 392 25.02 16.74 -8.50
C ASP A 392 26.08 16.37 -7.46
N SER A 393 26.97 17.31 -7.17
CA SER A 393 28.01 17.14 -6.15
C SER A 393 27.46 17.09 -4.73
N ASP A 394 26.28 17.67 -4.47
CA ASP A 394 25.61 17.59 -3.17
C ASP A 394 24.83 16.26 -3.06
N PRO A 395 25.21 15.34 -2.14
CA PRO A 395 24.57 14.04 -2.00
C PRO A 395 23.08 14.10 -1.65
N TYR A 396 22.60 15.24 -1.16
CA TYR A 396 21.19 15.46 -0.90
C TYR A 396 20.33 15.16 -2.13
N PHE A 397 20.75 15.63 -3.31
CA PHE A 397 19.97 15.48 -4.54
C PHE A 397 19.97 14.07 -5.10
N TRP A 398 20.76 13.13 -4.55
CA TRP A 398 20.79 11.75 -5.04
C TRP A 398 19.53 10.98 -4.66
N SER A 399 18.85 11.38 -3.58
CA SER A 399 17.70 10.65 -3.03
C SER A 399 16.42 11.47 -2.88
N VAL A 400 16.44 12.79 -3.15
CA VAL A 400 15.22 13.60 -3.09
C VAL A 400 14.17 13.03 -4.06
N PRO A 401 12.95 12.71 -3.59
CA PRO A 401 11.89 12.23 -4.44
C PRO A 401 11.54 13.22 -5.56
N VAL A 402 11.47 12.72 -6.79
CA VAL A 402 10.99 13.47 -7.96
C VAL A 402 9.84 12.72 -8.61
N VAL A 403 8.66 13.33 -8.63
CA VAL A 403 7.48 12.82 -9.33
C VAL A 403 7.37 13.53 -10.68
N LEU A 404 7.47 12.77 -11.77
CA LEU A 404 7.34 13.32 -13.11
C LEU A 404 5.89 13.32 -13.57
N MET A 405 5.36 14.50 -13.90
CA MET A 405 4.02 14.67 -14.46
C MET A 405 4.09 14.47 -15.98
N THR A 406 3.27 13.59 -16.54
CA THR A 406 3.42 13.21 -17.96
C THR A 406 2.10 13.15 -18.72
N ALA A 407 2.08 13.70 -19.93
CA ALA A 407 0.95 13.62 -20.86
C ALA A 407 0.81 12.25 -21.56
N LYS A 408 1.85 11.39 -21.56
CA LYS A 408 1.83 10.10 -22.26
C LYS A 408 1.69 8.91 -21.30
N ALA A 409 0.55 8.24 -21.38
CA ALA A 409 0.36 6.89 -20.87
C ALA A 409 1.02 5.86 -21.81
N GLY A 410 2.35 5.81 -21.85
CA GLY A 410 3.10 4.82 -22.65
C GLY A 410 4.27 4.21 -21.86
N PRO A 411 4.55 2.91 -22.00
CA PRO A 411 5.64 2.22 -21.29
C PRO A 411 7.05 2.60 -21.80
N GLU A 412 7.17 3.06 -23.05
CA GLU A 412 8.46 3.31 -23.70
C GLU A 412 9.24 4.49 -23.09
N ASN A 413 8.58 5.44 -22.41
CA ASN A 413 9.24 6.58 -21.76
C ASN A 413 9.47 6.39 -20.25
N THR A 414 8.86 5.39 -19.60
CA THR A 414 8.99 5.19 -18.15
C THR A 414 10.29 4.47 -17.77
N ALA A 415 10.75 3.49 -18.56
CA ALA A 415 11.98 2.78 -18.24
C ALA A 415 13.22 3.69 -18.28
N ALA A 416 13.33 4.55 -19.31
CA ALA A 416 14.44 5.49 -19.45
C ALA A 416 14.43 6.60 -18.38
N GLY A 417 13.24 7.06 -17.94
CA GLY A 417 13.15 8.06 -16.88
C GLY A 417 13.43 7.47 -15.49
N PHE A 418 13.01 6.22 -15.21
CA PHE A 418 13.43 5.54 -13.98
C PHE A 418 14.95 5.29 -13.95
N ALA A 419 15.56 4.92 -15.08
CA ALA A 419 17.03 4.82 -15.20
C ALA A 419 17.73 6.16 -14.96
N ALA A 420 17.06 7.29 -15.25
CA ALA A 420 17.56 8.62 -14.93
C ALA A 420 17.40 9.00 -13.45
N GLY A 421 16.69 8.19 -12.65
CA GLY A 421 16.48 8.42 -11.22
C GLY A 421 15.16 9.12 -10.87
N VAL A 422 14.18 9.15 -11.78
CA VAL A 422 12.80 9.55 -11.47
C VAL A 422 12.26 8.62 -10.38
N THR A 423 11.47 9.16 -9.44
CA THR A 423 10.97 8.41 -8.29
C THR A 423 9.58 7.85 -8.52
N ASP A 424 8.71 8.63 -9.16
CA ASP A 424 7.33 8.24 -9.46
C ASP A 424 6.80 9.02 -10.67
N TYR A 425 5.63 8.63 -11.19
CA TYR A 425 4.96 9.30 -12.29
C TYR A 425 3.53 9.67 -11.94
N LEU A 426 3.11 10.85 -12.40
CA LEU A 426 1.73 11.30 -12.30
C LEU A 426 1.15 11.56 -13.71
N PRO A 427 0.23 10.72 -14.22
CA PRO A 427 -0.32 10.91 -15.56
C PRO A 427 -1.25 12.14 -15.59
N LYS A 428 -1.11 12.96 -16.63
CA LYS A 428 -2.02 14.08 -16.95
C LYS A 428 -3.15 13.59 -17.87
N PRO A 429 -4.40 14.07 -17.68
CA PRO A 429 -4.85 14.92 -16.58
C PRO A 429 -4.98 14.11 -15.28
N PHE A 430 -4.78 14.76 -14.13
CA PHE A 430 -4.91 14.16 -12.81
C PHE A 430 -5.98 14.86 -11.96
N ALA A 431 -6.62 14.09 -11.08
CA ALA A 431 -7.55 14.65 -10.09
C ALA A 431 -6.77 15.27 -8.91
N PRO A 432 -7.22 16.42 -8.35
CA PRO A 432 -6.64 17.05 -7.16
C PRO A 432 -6.37 16.08 -5.99
N ALA A 433 -7.32 15.19 -5.71
CA ALA A 433 -7.20 14.21 -4.64
C ALA A 433 -6.03 13.23 -4.85
N LEU A 434 -5.82 12.78 -6.09
CA LEU A 434 -4.72 11.87 -6.44
C LEU A 434 -3.36 12.53 -6.23
N VAL A 435 -3.20 13.78 -6.68
CA VAL A 435 -1.97 14.56 -6.46
C VAL A 435 -1.67 14.66 -4.98
N ARG A 436 -2.67 15.10 -4.19
CA ARG A 436 -2.51 15.36 -2.76
C ARG A 436 -2.10 14.10 -2.01
N ALA A 437 -2.76 12.99 -2.27
CA ALA A 437 -2.43 11.73 -1.63
C ALA A 437 -1.05 11.20 -2.02
N ARG A 438 -0.66 11.36 -3.30
CA ARG A 438 0.68 11.00 -3.79
C ARG A 438 1.79 11.80 -3.11
N VAL A 439 1.60 13.12 -3.00
CA VAL A 439 2.53 14.03 -2.32
C VAL A 439 2.68 13.65 -0.85
N ARG A 440 1.56 13.42 -0.14
CA ARG A 440 1.57 12.99 1.26
C ARG A 440 2.34 11.69 1.47
N ALA A 441 2.10 10.69 0.64
CA ALA A 441 2.80 9.41 0.72
C ALA A 441 4.33 9.59 0.59
N TRP A 442 4.79 10.42 -0.35
CA TRP A 442 6.21 10.69 -0.53
C TRP A 442 6.83 11.53 0.59
N LEU A 443 6.11 12.49 1.14
CA LEU A 443 6.56 13.28 2.28
C LEU A 443 6.79 12.40 3.53
N LEU A 444 5.86 11.48 3.81
CA LEU A 444 5.97 10.56 4.94
C LEU A 444 7.13 9.55 4.78
N ARG A 445 7.42 9.10 3.56
CA ARG A 445 8.58 8.24 3.24
C ARG A 445 9.93 8.95 3.46
N GLY A 446 10.00 10.25 3.11
CA GLY A 446 11.21 11.05 3.27
C GLY A 446 11.65 11.21 4.72
N ASP A 447 10.69 11.35 5.64
CA ASP A 447 10.92 11.51 7.07
C ASP A 447 11.53 10.24 7.70
N ALA A 448 11.10 9.04 7.28
CA ALA A 448 11.64 7.77 7.78
C ALA A 448 13.10 7.49 7.34
N SER A 449 13.49 7.92 6.13
CA SER A 449 14.81 7.63 5.55
C SER A 449 15.95 8.51 6.06
N THR A 450 15.66 9.75 6.43
CA THR A 450 16.68 10.74 6.84
C THR A 450 17.11 10.60 8.29
N GLY A 451 16.44 9.75 9.09
CA GLY A 451 16.72 9.62 10.52
C GLY A 451 16.62 10.95 11.27
N ARG A 452 15.99 11.96 10.66
CA ARG A 452 15.61 13.21 11.34
C ARG A 452 14.52 12.85 12.33
N ARG A 453 14.94 12.41 13.52
CA ARG A 453 14.16 12.62 14.73
C ARG A 453 13.91 14.12 14.78
N MET A 454 12.68 14.54 14.51
CA MET A 454 12.22 15.91 14.70
C MET A 454 11.53 15.99 16.05
#